data_AF-U2K8D1-F1
#
_entry.id   AF-U2K8D1-F1
#
_cell.length_a   1.000
_cell.length_b   1.000
_cell.length_c   1.000
_cell.angle_alpha   90.00
_cell.angle_beta   90.00
_cell.angle_gamma   90.00
#
_symmetry.space_group_name_H-M   'P 1'
#
loop_
_entity.id
_entity.type
_entity.pdbx_description
1 polymer ?
#
loop_
_entity_poly.entity_id
_entity_poly.type
_entity_poly.pdbx_seq_one_letter_code
_entity_poly.pdbx_strand_id
1 'polypeptide(L)'
;MGKNLKNADLVLRTGKVAFYHVPGQSAYTRMEGFTSLSTSKNPTEYERQYVDEDFKRTDITGYNTAIAYALDRYKKHPVTDDIINIHENELLGQDAVRSIINVDMTTAQQGGSGIWAASAKMRDYAVIPDADGDTTDCMTYSGNFKTRGEMEDVTVYSTDDFQTITISSNTKPVLKTLSVSYGSENLLKPTFKPSVTEYTVSKIGSLSVYAAAESDTFSITASCNGNSSPITNSGVAFTVKEGDYIYITVTNGTLGSNTYAVKCSAS
;
A
#
# COMPACT_ATOMS: atom_id res chain seq x y z
N MET A 1 24.48 26.17 24.05
CA MET A 1 23.69 25.50 22.98
C MET A 1 24.40 25.71 21.65
N GLY A 2 24.61 24.63 20.87
CA GLY A 2 25.34 24.70 19.60
C GLY A 2 24.67 25.68 18.63
N LYS A 3 25.45 26.49 17.90
CA LYS A 3 24.95 27.56 17.02
C LYS A 3 23.94 27.07 15.98
N ASN A 4 24.05 25.82 15.54
CA ASN A 4 23.18 25.19 14.54
C ASN A 4 21.83 24.71 15.11
N LEU A 5 21.70 24.56 16.43
CA LEU A 5 20.46 24.11 17.09
C LEU A 5 19.64 25.26 17.67
N LYS A 6 20.12 26.51 17.55
CA LYS A 6 19.41 27.69 18.07
C LYS A 6 18.10 27.98 17.34
N ASN A 7 17.96 27.53 16.09
CA ASN A 7 16.79 27.73 15.22
C ASN A 7 16.22 26.41 14.68
N ALA A 8 16.60 25.27 15.27
CA ALA A 8 16.13 23.97 14.84
C ALA A 8 14.90 23.57 15.67
N ASP A 9 13.80 23.22 15.01
CA ASP A 9 12.62 22.71 15.67
C ASP A 9 12.84 21.26 16.12
N LEU A 10 12.53 20.98 17.39
CA LEU A 10 12.64 19.64 17.95
C LEU A 10 11.54 18.74 17.39
N VAL A 11 11.92 17.67 16.69
CA VAL A 11 10.95 16.65 16.24
C VAL A 11 10.54 15.78 17.42
N LEU A 12 9.27 15.85 17.79
CA LEU A 12 8.69 15.05 18.87
C LEU A 12 8.52 13.58 18.44
N ARG A 13 8.51 12.66 19.41
CA ARG A 13 8.27 11.21 19.15
C ARG A 13 6.92 10.98 18.47
N THR A 14 5.94 11.85 18.73
CA THR A 14 4.61 11.86 18.09
C THR A 14 4.66 12.16 16.59
N GLY A 15 5.74 12.77 16.08
CA GLY A 15 5.97 13.00 14.65
C GLY A 15 6.41 11.75 13.88
N LYS A 16 6.63 10.61 14.56
CA LYS A 16 6.87 9.31 13.92
C LYS A 16 5.78 8.33 14.32
N VAL A 17 4.88 8.06 13.37
CA VAL A 17 3.71 7.21 13.57
C VAL A 17 3.95 5.85 12.92
N ALA A 18 3.47 4.79 13.56
CA ALA A 18 3.55 3.43 13.04
C ALA A 18 2.16 2.94 12.61
N PHE A 19 2.13 2.16 11.54
CA PHE A 19 0.93 1.55 10.98
C PHE A 19 1.16 0.06 10.79
N TYR A 20 0.11 -0.71 10.98
CA TYR A 20 0.15 -2.17 11.01
C TYR A 20 -0.84 -2.74 10.00
N HIS A 21 -0.41 -3.76 9.26
CA HIS A 21 -1.28 -4.49 8.35
C HIS A 21 -2.02 -5.62 9.07
N VAL A 22 -3.33 -5.46 9.22
CA VAL A 22 -4.19 -6.53 9.76
C VAL A 22 -4.61 -7.44 8.61
N PRO A 23 -4.40 -8.77 8.72
CA PRO A 23 -4.80 -9.71 7.67
C PRO A 23 -6.28 -9.55 7.29
N GLY A 24 -6.56 -9.52 5.98
CA GLY A 24 -7.91 -9.34 5.45
C GLY A 24 -8.37 -7.89 5.29
N GLN A 25 -7.55 -6.90 5.67
CA GLN A 25 -7.81 -5.48 5.39
C GLN A 25 -6.91 -4.97 4.26
N SER A 26 -7.42 -4.07 3.42
CA SER A 26 -6.63 -3.47 2.34
C SER A 26 -5.79 -2.27 2.80
N ALA A 27 -6.21 -1.58 3.86
CA ALA A 27 -5.50 -0.45 4.44
C ALA A 27 -4.66 -0.89 5.63
N TYR A 28 -3.62 -0.11 5.94
CA TYR A 28 -2.89 -0.24 7.19
C TYR A 28 -3.54 0.65 8.23
N THR A 29 -3.69 0.14 9.45
CA THR A 29 -4.30 0.87 10.56
C THR A 29 -3.23 1.43 11.47
N ARG A 30 -3.43 2.65 11.98
CA ARG A 30 -2.53 3.27 12.96
C ARG A 30 -2.38 2.40 14.20
N MET A 31 -1.15 2.28 14.67
CA MET A 31 -0.83 1.57 15.91
C MET A 31 -1.11 2.47 17.12
N GLU A 32 -2.38 2.52 17.54
CA GLU A 32 -2.84 3.22 18.74
C GLU A 32 -2.90 2.27 19.96
N GLY A 33 -2.87 2.84 21.17
CA GLY A 33 -2.91 2.05 22.43
C GLY A 33 -1.57 1.44 22.85
N PHE A 34 -0.47 1.80 22.18
CA PHE A 34 0.88 1.37 22.54
C PHE A 34 1.52 2.35 23.53
N THR A 35 1.92 1.84 24.69
CA THR A 35 2.66 2.59 25.70
C THR A 35 4.15 2.65 25.38
N SER A 36 4.66 1.69 24.60
CA SER A 36 6.03 1.72 24.07
C SER A 36 6.15 1.09 22.69
N LEU A 37 7.01 1.69 21.85
CA LEU A 37 7.42 1.21 20.52
C LEU A 37 8.88 1.62 20.31
N SER A 38 9.82 0.93 20.97
CA SER A 38 11.24 1.28 20.96
C SER A 38 12.00 0.44 19.93
N THR A 39 12.79 1.06 19.07
CA THR A 39 13.51 0.38 18.00
C THR A 39 14.99 0.21 18.33
N SER A 40 15.46 -1.05 18.34
CA SER A 40 16.87 -1.43 18.39
C SER A 40 17.34 -1.88 17.01
N LYS A 41 18.52 -1.42 16.56
CA LYS A 41 19.01 -1.73 15.20
C LYS A 41 19.83 -3.03 15.12
N ASN A 42 20.49 -3.42 16.20
CA ASN A 42 21.27 -4.66 16.34
C ASN A 42 22.10 -5.00 15.08
N PRO A 43 23.14 -4.20 14.76
CA PRO A 43 24.01 -4.47 13.62
C PRO A 43 24.74 -5.80 13.78
N THR A 44 25.02 -6.47 12.67
CA THR A 44 25.97 -7.59 12.60
C THR A 44 27.28 -7.05 12.07
N GLU A 45 28.36 -7.26 12.83
CA GLU A 45 29.68 -6.71 12.55
C GLU A 45 30.61 -7.80 12.04
N TYR A 46 31.40 -7.48 11.02
CA TYR A 46 32.49 -8.31 10.52
C TYR A 46 33.81 -7.60 10.79
N GLU A 47 34.57 -8.14 11.73
CA GLU A 47 35.90 -7.64 12.06
C GLU A 47 36.99 -8.44 11.36
N ARG A 48 38.01 -7.75 10.84
CA ARG A 48 39.23 -8.37 10.35
C ARG A 48 40.46 -7.53 10.71
N GLN A 49 41.59 -8.20 10.87
CA GLN A 49 42.89 -7.57 11.02
C GLN A 49 43.78 -8.00 9.86
N TYR A 50 44.40 -7.03 9.19
CA TYR A 50 45.40 -7.30 8.16
C TYR A 50 46.78 -7.44 8.82
N VAL A 51 47.64 -8.31 8.25
CA VAL A 51 48.93 -8.70 8.85
C VAL A 51 49.93 -7.55 8.97
N ASP A 52 49.73 -6.49 8.19
CA ASP A 52 50.51 -5.26 8.14
C ASP A 52 49.82 -4.08 8.85
N GLU A 53 48.67 -4.31 9.49
CA GLU A 53 47.93 -3.30 10.26
C GLU A 53 47.90 -3.64 11.76
N ASP A 54 48.30 -2.68 12.59
CA ASP A 54 48.21 -2.78 14.05
C ASP A 54 46.77 -2.55 14.59
N PHE A 55 45.79 -2.38 13.71
CA PHE A 55 44.38 -2.14 14.06
C PHE A 55 43.43 -3.04 13.27
N LYS A 56 42.22 -3.24 13.80
CA LYS A 56 41.15 -3.97 13.12
C LYS A 56 40.32 -3.03 12.27
N ARG A 57 39.77 -3.56 11.18
CA ARG A 57 38.67 -2.95 10.43
C ARG A 57 37.36 -3.64 10.80
N THR A 58 36.32 -2.84 11.02
CA THR A 58 34.96 -3.31 11.35
C THR A 58 34.00 -2.84 10.28
N ASP A 59 33.37 -3.78 9.58
CA ASP A 59 32.32 -3.52 8.59
C ASP A 59 30.96 -4.01 9.12
N ILE A 60 29.89 -3.24 8.88
CA ILE A 60 28.53 -3.69 9.20
C ILE A 60 28.01 -4.51 8.02
N THR A 61 27.63 -5.76 8.27
CA THR A 61 27.19 -6.73 7.25
C THR A 61 25.69 -6.96 7.23
N GLY A 62 24.98 -6.52 8.26
CA GLY A 62 23.53 -6.66 8.34
C GLY A 62 22.95 -5.93 9.54
N TYR A 63 21.61 -5.90 9.60
CA TYR A 63 20.85 -5.33 10.70
C TYR A 63 19.73 -6.29 11.10
N ASN A 64 19.68 -6.67 12.38
CA ASN A 64 18.61 -7.50 12.94
C ASN A 64 17.69 -6.64 13.81
N THR A 65 16.99 -5.70 13.18
CA THR A 65 16.26 -4.68 13.94
C THR A 65 15.12 -5.30 14.74
N ALA A 66 14.95 -4.87 15.98
CA ALA A 66 13.86 -5.30 16.85
C ALA A 66 13.07 -4.08 17.31
N ILE A 67 11.75 -4.16 17.30
CA ILE A 67 10.88 -3.14 17.89
C ILE A 67 10.21 -3.76 19.10
N ALA A 68 10.64 -3.35 20.30
CA ALA A 68 9.99 -3.73 21.53
C ALA A 68 8.66 -2.99 21.64
N TYR A 69 7.60 -3.71 21.98
CA TYR A 69 6.26 -3.14 22.15
C TYR A 69 5.68 -3.48 23.52
N ALA A 70 4.90 -2.53 24.03
CA ALA A 70 3.95 -2.74 25.12
C ALA A 70 2.65 -2.03 24.75
N LEU A 71 1.52 -2.69 24.94
CA LEU A 71 0.21 -2.17 24.59
C LEU A 71 -0.82 -2.46 25.69
N ASP A 72 -1.80 -1.57 25.77
CA ASP A 72 -2.97 -1.75 26.62
C ASP A 72 -4.08 -2.41 25.80
N ARG A 73 -4.79 -3.37 26.40
CA ARG A 73 -5.91 -4.05 25.74
C ARG A 73 -7.12 -3.12 25.65
N TYR A 74 -7.33 -2.57 24.46
CA TYR A 74 -8.60 -1.95 24.08
C TYR A 74 -9.48 -2.95 23.35
N LYS A 75 -10.80 -2.91 23.60
CA LYS A 75 -11.77 -3.73 22.86
C LYS A 75 -12.03 -3.12 21.49
N LYS A 76 -12.17 -3.96 20.45
CA LYS A 76 -12.58 -3.59 19.08
C LYS A 76 -11.57 -2.71 18.33
N HIS A 77 -10.29 -2.80 18.69
CA HIS A 77 -9.25 -2.15 17.93
C HIS A 77 -8.49 -3.21 17.11
N PRO A 78 -8.56 -3.16 15.76
CA PRO A 78 -8.20 -4.30 14.92
C PRO A 78 -6.73 -4.69 15.03
N VAL A 79 -5.83 -3.73 15.29
CA VAL A 79 -4.39 -4.00 15.47
C VAL A 79 -4.11 -4.72 16.78
N THR A 80 -4.71 -4.27 17.89
CA THR A 80 -4.46 -4.89 19.20
C THR A 80 -5.12 -6.25 19.27
N ASP A 81 -6.33 -6.39 18.71
CA ASP A 81 -7.05 -7.67 18.65
C ASP A 81 -6.25 -8.72 17.86
N ASP A 82 -5.60 -8.35 16.76
CA ASP A 82 -4.77 -9.28 15.97
C ASP A 82 -3.45 -9.65 16.67
N ILE A 83 -2.79 -8.71 17.35
CA ILE A 83 -1.59 -9.02 18.17
C ILE A 83 -1.96 -9.94 19.34
N ILE A 84 -3.09 -9.68 20.00
CA ILE A 84 -3.61 -10.53 21.09
C ILE A 84 -3.97 -11.91 20.55
N ASN A 85 -4.55 -11.98 19.36
CA ASN A 85 -4.85 -13.27 18.71
C ASN A 85 -3.59 -14.09 18.43
N ILE A 86 -2.47 -13.45 18.06
CA ILE A 86 -1.17 -14.12 17.92
C ILE A 86 -0.67 -14.64 19.26
N HIS A 87 -0.80 -13.84 20.33
CA HIS A 87 -0.45 -14.20 21.70
C HIS A 87 -1.28 -15.38 22.21
N GLU A 88 -2.61 -15.24 22.27
CA GLU A 88 -3.52 -16.20 22.90
C GLU A 88 -3.62 -17.53 22.13
N ASN A 89 -3.45 -17.52 20.81
CA ASN A 89 -3.53 -18.73 19.97
C ASN A 89 -2.16 -19.25 19.51
N GLU A 90 -1.07 -18.67 20.02
CA GLU A 90 0.31 -19.08 19.71
C GLU A 90 0.55 -19.27 18.20
N LEU A 91 0.12 -18.30 17.39
CA LEU A 91 0.20 -18.43 15.93
C LEU A 91 1.65 -18.61 15.47
N LEU A 92 1.86 -19.46 14.47
CA LEU A 92 3.19 -19.90 14.03
C LEU A 92 3.48 -19.52 12.57
N GLY A 93 4.76 -19.37 12.26
CA GLY A 93 5.21 -19.16 10.89
C GLY A 93 4.68 -17.86 10.28
N GLN A 94 4.07 -17.95 9.09
CA GLN A 94 3.55 -16.78 8.38
C GLN A 94 2.39 -16.11 9.10
N ASP A 95 1.61 -16.88 9.87
CA ASP A 95 0.42 -16.37 10.56
C ASP A 95 0.78 -15.40 11.70
N ALA A 96 2.05 -15.38 12.13
CA ALA A 96 2.61 -14.43 13.08
C ALA A 96 3.46 -13.32 12.43
N VAL A 97 3.47 -13.18 11.10
CA VAL A 97 4.22 -12.13 10.39
C VAL A 97 3.31 -10.98 10.00
N ARG A 98 3.79 -9.75 10.21
CA ARG A 98 3.03 -8.53 9.94
C ARG A 98 3.90 -7.44 9.33
N SER A 99 3.36 -6.78 8.33
CA SER A 99 3.98 -5.61 7.71
C SER A 99 3.72 -4.38 8.57
N ILE A 100 4.79 -3.67 8.94
CA ILE A 100 4.72 -2.43 9.70
C ILE A 100 5.32 -1.31 8.86
N ILE A 101 4.62 -0.17 8.84
CA ILE A 101 5.04 1.04 8.14
C ILE A 101 5.31 2.14 9.17
N ASN A 102 6.52 2.67 9.17
CA ASN A 102 6.87 3.84 9.97
C ASN A 102 6.82 5.08 9.08
N VAL A 103 5.86 5.97 9.34
CA VAL A 103 5.63 7.21 8.60
C VAL A 103 6.32 8.37 9.29
N ASP A 104 7.02 9.18 8.51
CA ASP A 104 7.60 10.44 8.98
C ASP A 104 6.63 11.60 8.73
N MET A 105 5.95 12.04 9.79
CA MET A 105 4.94 13.09 9.70
C MET A 105 5.53 14.45 9.35
N THR A 106 6.84 14.64 9.49
CA THR A 106 7.51 15.89 9.06
C THR A 106 7.54 16.04 7.54
N THR A 107 7.33 14.94 6.82
CA THR A 107 7.23 14.90 5.35
C THR A 107 5.80 14.94 4.84
N ALA A 108 4.81 15.03 5.73
CA ALA A 108 3.41 15.00 5.36
C ALA A 108 3.02 16.27 4.58
N GLN A 109 2.41 16.08 3.42
CA GLN A 109 1.95 17.16 2.54
C GLN A 109 0.55 16.85 2.02
N GLN A 110 -0.32 17.85 2.00
CA GLN A 110 -1.66 17.72 1.44
C GLN A 110 -1.65 18.15 -0.02
N GLY A 111 -2.10 17.26 -0.91
CA GLY A 111 -2.31 17.58 -2.32
C GLY A 111 -3.58 18.40 -2.54
N GLY A 112 -3.72 19.01 -3.73
CA GLY A 112 -4.89 19.82 -4.09
C GLY A 112 -6.24 19.09 -4.07
N SER A 113 -6.24 17.76 -4.00
CA SER A 113 -7.42 16.90 -3.89
C SER A 113 -7.84 16.59 -2.43
N GLY A 114 -7.17 17.18 -1.43
CA GLY A 114 -7.45 16.94 0.00
C GLY A 114 -6.81 15.66 0.58
N ILE A 115 -6.07 14.90 -0.24
CA ILE A 115 -5.37 13.67 0.17
C ILE A 115 -3.98 14.04 0.71
N TRP A 116 -3.61 13.46 1.85
CA TRP A 116 -2.28 13.60 2.42
C TRP A 116 -1.34 12.52 1.89
N ALA A 117 -0.10 12.90 1.59
CA ALA A 117 0.98 12.01 1.24
C ALA A 117 2.16 12.19 2.21
N ALA A 118 2.84 11.11 2.57
CA ALA A 118 4.03 11.16 3.43
C ALA A 118 5.04 10.07 3.04
N SER A 119 6.32 10.33 3.33
CA SER A 119 7.39 9.34 3.17
C SER A 119 7.38 8.38 4.36
N ALA A 120 7.59 7.10 4.08
CA ALA A 120 7.57 6.06 5.09
C ALA A 120 8.53 4.92 4.76
N LYS A 121 8.86 4.12 5.78
CA LYS A 121 9.63 2.89 5.63
C LYS A 121 8.75 1.70 5.99
N MET A 122 8.61 0.76 5.07
CA MET A 122 7.89 -0.49 5.26
C MET A 122 8.88 -1.63 5.49
N ARG A 123 8.49 -2.56 6.37
CA ARG A 123 9.18 -3.85 6.52
C ARG A 123 8.26 -4.88 7.18
N ASP A 124 8.47 -6.15 6.88
CA ASP A 124 7.81 -7.25 7.59
C ASP A 124 8.54 -7.60 8.89
N TYR A 125 7.76 -7.94 9.90
CA TYR A 125 8.25 -8.36 11.21
C TYR A 125 7.53 -9.62 11.66
N ALA A 126 8.29 -10.53 12.27
CA ALA A 126 7.70 -11.58 13.09
C ALA A 126 7.27 -10.96 14.43
N VAL A 127 6.00 -11.15 14.79
CA VAL A 127 5.47 -10.78 16.11
C VAL A 127 5.89 -11.87 17.09
N ILE A 128 6.65 -11.50 18.11
CA ILE A 128 7.12 -12.41 19.15
C ILE A 128 6.51 -11.97 20.48
N PRO A 129 5.44 -12.66 20.91
CA PRO A 129 4.90 -12.56 22.25
C PRO A 129 5.96 -12.72 23.34
N ASP A 130 5.85 -11.96 24.43
CA ASP A 130 6.69 -12.12 25.63
C ASP A 130 5.84 -12.33 26.89
N ALA A 131 5.12 -11.30 27.35
CA ALA A 131 4.35 -11.37 28.58
C ALA A 131 2.94 -10.74 28.46
N ASP A 132 2.03 -11.28 29.28
CA ASP A 132 0.61 -10.92 29.35
C ASP A 132 0.23 -10.56 30.79
N GLY A 133 -0.42 -9.40 30.97
CA GLY A 133 -0.96 -8.98 32.27
C GLY A 133 0.08 -8.49 33.28
N ASP A 134 1.17 -7.86 32.80
CA ASP A 134 2.27 -7.38 33.64
C ASP A 134 1.89 -6.27 34.64
N THR A 135 0.72 -5.65 34.45
CA THR A 135 0.23 -4.54 35.27
C THR A 135 -1.10 -4.88 35.96
N THR A 136 -1.32 -4.29 37.13
CA THR A 136 -2.56 -4.50 37.92
C THR A 136 -3.73 -3.64 37.46
N ASP A 137 -3.45 -2.57 36.73
CA ASP A 137 -4.45 -1.53 36.42
C ASP A 137 -5.27 -1.85 35.16
N CYS A 138 -4.68 -2.55 34.20
CA CYS A 138 -5.32 -2.95 32.95
C CYS A 138 -4.62 -4.19 32.36
N MET A 139 -5.32 -4.91 31.47
CA MET A 139 -4.69 -6.02 30.74
C MET A 139 -3.71 -5.45 29.72
N THR A 140 -2.44 -5.81 29.87
CA THR A 140 -1.34 -5.37 29.01
C THR A 140 -0.71 -6.55 28.29
N TYR A 141 -0.16 -6.30 27.11
CA TYR A 141 0.59 -7.29 26.33
C TYR A 141 1.92 -6.67 25.92
N SER A 142 2.98 -7.45 26.00
CA SER A 142 4.33 -7.03 25.63
C SER A 142 5.00 -8.04 24.71
N GLY A 143 6.02 -7.58 23.97
CA GLY A 143 6.74 -8.44 23.05
C GLY A 143 7.72 -7.69 22.15
N ASN A 144 8.14 -8.38 21.09
CA ASN A 144 9.06 -7.83 20.10
C ASN A 144 8.60 -8.10 18.67
N PHE A 145 8.66 -7.09 17.83
CA PHE A 145 8.65 -7.24 16.38
C PHE A 145 10.09 -7.45 15.90
N LYS A 146 10.45 -8.65 15.47
CA LYS A 146 11.80 -8.94 14.93
C LYS A 146 11.80 -8.93 13.42
N THR A 147 12.84 -8.33 12.82
CA THR A 147 12.94 -8.16 11.37
C THR A 147 12.78 -9.45 10.60
N ARG A 148 11.97 -9.38 9.55
CA ARG A 148 11.83 -10.42 8.56
C ARG A 148 11.81 -9.78 7.19
N GLY A 149 12.88 -9.90 6.41
CA GLY A 149 12.96 -9.30 5.09
C GLY A 149 13.56 -7.88 5.06
N GLU A 150 13.61 -7.31 3.87
CA GLU A 150 14.30 -6.06 3.57
C GLU A 150 13.48 -4.83 3.99
N MET A 151 14.13 -3.67 4.09
CA MET A 151 13.38 -2.41 4.21
C MET A 151 13.02 -1.92 2.83
N GLU A 152 11.83 -1.37 2.69
CA GLU A 152 11.43 -0.63 1.50
C GLU A 152 11.06 0.80 1.88
N ASP A 153 11.53 1.77 1.09
CA ASP A 153 11.06 3.15 1.15
C ASP A 153 9.76 3.24 0.34
N VAL A 154 8.69 3.68 0.99
CA VAL A 154 7.33 3.75 0.42
C VAL A 154 6.72 5.12 0.62
N THR A 155 5.85 5.52 -0.30
CA THR A 155 4.99 6.70 -0.13
C THR A 155 3.60 6.25 0.25
N VAL A 156 3.07 6.83 1.33
CA VAL A 156 1.77 6.47 1.88
C VAL A 156 0.78 7.59 1.72
N TYR A 157 -0.50 7.23 1.66
CA TYR A 157 -1.59 8.17 1.44
C TYR A 157 -2.69 7.97 2.47
N SER A 158 -3.25 9.08 2.97
CA SER A 158 -4.36 9.10 3.92
C SER A 158 -5.36 10.19 3.58
N THR A 159 -6.62 9.95 3.93
CA THR A 159 -7.73 10.92 3.83
C THR A 159 -8.43 11.14 5.18
N ASP A 160 -7.96 10.50 6.24
CA ASP A 160 -8.64 10.35 7.53
C ASP A 160 -7.74 10.74 8.70
N ASP A 161 -6.95 11.82 8.53
CA ASP A 161 -5.99 12.30 9.53
C ASP A 161 -4.98 11.23 9.96
N PHE A 162 -4.54 10.42 9.00
CA PHE A 162 -3.57 9.35 9.22
C PHE A 162 -4.05 8.30 10.26
N GLN A 163 -5.35 8.04 10.33
CA GLN A 163 -5.88 6.89 11.08
C GLN A 163 -5.74 5.60 10.28
N THR A 164 -5.86 5.69 8.95
CA THR A 164 -5.50 4.63 8.03
C THR A 164 -4.62 5.16 6.91
N ILE A 165 -3.77 4.28 6.39
CA ILE A 165 -2.94 4.59 5.22
C ILE A 165 -3.07 3.50 4.17
N THR A 166 -2.86 3.91 2.93
CA THR A 166 -2.67 3.03 1.79
C THR A 166 -1.31 3.30 1.17
N ILE A 167 -0.68 2.26 0.64
CA ILE A 167 0.51 2.41 -0.19
C ILE A 167 0.01 2.52 -1.62
N SER A 168 0.56 3.46 -2.39
CA SER A 168 0.42 3.39 -3.85
C SER A 168 1.10 2.11 -4.31
N SER A 169 0.31 1.05 -4.55
CA SER A 169 0.85 -0.07 -5.28
C SER A 169 1.24 0.45 -6.66
N ASN A 170 2.53 0.45 -6.98
CA ASN A 170 3.02 0.80 -8.32
C ASN A 170 2.47 -0.15 -9.42
N THR A 171 1.68 -1.16 -9.06
CA THR A 171 0.79 -1.87 -9.97
C THR A 171 -0.27 -0.91 -10.50
N LYS A 172 -0.11 -0.50 -11.76
CA LYS A 172 -1.15 0.21 -12.50
C LYS A 172 -2.46 -0.57 -12.36
N PRO A 173 -3.58 0.09 -12.03
CA PRO A 173 -4.86 -0.60 -11.87
C PRO A 173 -5.20 -1.35 -13.16
N VAL A 174 -5.72 -2.57 -13.05
CA VAL A 174 -6.11 -3.37 -14.22
C VAL A 174 -7.61 -3.62 -14.29
N LEU A 175 -8.10 -3.82 -15.51
CA LEU A 175 -9.45 -4.29 -15.74
C LEU A 175 -9.49 -5.80 -15.48
N LYS A 176 -10.56 -6.24 -14.83
CA LYS A 176 -10.93 -7.65 -14.71
C LYS A 176 -11.65 -8.14 -15.96
N THR A 177 -12.48 -7.29 -16.56
CA THR A 177 -13.19 -7.57 -17.80
C THR A 177 -13.22 -6.34 -18.70
N LEU A 178 -13.21 -6.59 -20.02
CA LEU A 178 -13.48 -5.59 -21.05
C LEU A 178 -14.22 -6.29 -22.20
N SER A 179 -15.30 -5.68 -22.67
CA SER A 179 -16.01 -6.11 -23.86
C SER A 179 -16.55 -4.91 -24.61
N VAL A 180 -16.55 -5.03 -25.93
CA VAL A 180 -17.13 -4.04 -26.84
C VAL A 180 -18.11 -4.79 -27.72
N SER A 181 -19.40 -4.48 -27.59
CA SER A 181 -20.47 -5.21 -28.23
C SER A 181 -21.26 -4.38 -29.23
N TYR A 182 -21.80 -5.10 -30.21
CA TYR A 182 -22.85 -4.62 -31.11
C TYR A 182 -24.03 -5.56 -30.98
N GLY A 183 -25.12 -5.10 -30.34
CA GLY A 183 -26.20 -6.00 -29.91
C GLY A 183 -25.69 -6.98 -28.86
N SER A 184 -25.86 -8.29 -29.11
CA SER A 184 -25.43 -9.38 -28.21
C SER A 184 -24.04 -9.94 -28.49
N GLU A 185 -23.37 -9.51 -29.57
CA GLU A 185 -22.07 -10.05 -29.98
C GLU A 185 -20.92 -9.22 -29.40
N ASN A 186 -19.93 -9.88 -28.78
CA ASN A 186 -18.67 -9.25 -28.36
C ASN A 186 -17.67 -9.27 -29.53
N LEU A 187 -17.24 -8.09 -29.95
CA LEU A 187 -16.42 -7.89 -31.14
C LEU A 187 -14.93 -7.68 -30.82
N LEU A 188 -14.56 -7.63 -29.53
CA LEU A 188 -13.21 -7.31 -29.08
C LEU A 188 -12.19 -8.38 -29.50
N LYS A 189 -11.14 -7.97 -30.23
CA LYS A 189 -10.02 -8.82 -30.60
C LYS A 189 -8.67 -8.18 -30.24
N PRO A 190 -7.71 -8.93 -29.66
CA PRO A 190 -7.84 -10.31 -29.17
C PRO A 190 -8.81 -10.42 -27.98
N THR A 191 -9.14 -11.63 -27.55
CA THR A 191 -9.90 -11.85 -26.30
C THR A 191 -9.18 -11.14 -25.15
N PHE A 192 -9.95 -10.45 -24.31
CA PHE A 192 -9.43 -9.60 -23.25
C PHE A 192 -8.40 -10.33 -22.37
N LYS A 193 -7.26 -9.67 -22.14
CA LYS A 193 -6.25 -10.05 -21.15
C LYS A 193 -5.78 -8.79 -20.42
N PRO A 194 -5.68 -8.80 -19.08
CA PRO A 194 -5.24 -7.63 -18.32
C PRO A 194 -3.88 -7.05 -18.74
N SER A 195 -2.99 -7.90 -19.28
CA SER A 195 -1.65 -7.51 -19.75
C SER A 195 -1.62 -6.88 -21.15
N VAL A 196 -2.74 -6.85 -21.87
CA VAL A 196 -2.84 -6.32 -23.23
C VAL A 196 -3.62 -5.01 -23.19
N THR A 197 -3.02 -3.93 -23.69
CA THR A 197 -3.59 -2.57 -23.68
C THR A 197 -4.13 -2.12 -25.02
N GLU A 198 -3.94 -2.90 -26.09
CA GLU A 198 -4.38 -2.56 -27.44
C GLU A 198 -5.29 -3.64 -28.01
N TYR A 199 -6.45 -3.21 -28.51
CA TYR A 199 -7.48 -4.07 -29.09
C TYR A 199 -8.03 -3.47 -30.37
N THR A 200 -8.75 -4.29 -31.11
CA THR A 200 -9.40 -3.94 -32.37
C THR A 200 -10.84 -4.43 -32.38
N VAL A 201 -11.71 -3.69 -33.05
CA VAL A 201 -13.08 -4.10 -33.40
C VAL A 201 -13.30 -3.81 -34.87
N SER A 202 -13.76 -4.82 -35.62
CA SER A 202 -14.04 -4.71 -37.07
C SER A 202 -15.50 -4.31 -37.31
N LYS A 203 -15.99 -3.29 -36.59
CA LYS A 203 -17.33 -2.73 -36.74
C LYS A 203 -17.33 -1.24 -36.44
N ILE A 204 -18.19 -0.51 -37.14
CA ILE A 204 -18.46 0.92 -36.93
C ILE A 204 -19.95 1.14 -36.62
N GLY A 205 -20.31 2.31 -36.11
CA GLY A 205 -21.67 2.63 -35.66
C GLY A 205 -21.77 2.71 -34.14
N SER A 206 -22.97 2.46 -33.58
CA SER A 206 -23.18 2.51 -32.13
C SER A 206 -22.67 1.22 -31.48
N LEU A 207 -21.59 1.33 -30.71
CA LEU A 207 -20.97 0.23 -29.95
C LEU A 207 -21.14 0.45 -28.46
N SER A 208 -21.48 -0.61 -27.73
CA SER A 208 -21.59 -0.59 -26.27
C SER A 208 -20.32 -1.15 -25.63
N VAL A 209 -19.79 -0.45 -24.64
CA VAL A 209 -18.58 -0.81 -23.91
C VAL A 209 -18.96 -1.20 -22.50
N TYR A 210 -18.53 -2.39 -22.08
CA TYR A 210 -18.67 -2.88 -20.72
C TYR A 210 -17.30 -3.25 -20.17
N ALA A 211 -17.00 -2.80 -18.96
CA ALA A 211 -15.75 -3.10 -18.29
C ALA A 211 -15.99 -3.20 -16.78
N ALA A 212 -15.22 -4.06 -16.11
CA ALA A 212 -15.15 -4.14 -14.66
C ALA A 212 -13.69 -4.08 -14.23
N ALA A 213 -13.42 -3.37 -13.14
CA ALA A 213 -12.09 -3.26 -12.57
C ALA A 213 -11.78 -4.50 -11.70
N GLU A 214 -10.51 -4.69 -11.36
CA GLU A 214 -10.11 -5.71 -10.39
C GLU A 214 -10.64 -5.45 -8.96
N SER A 215 -10.96 -4.19 -8.66
CA SER A 215 -11.52 -3.73 -7.38
C SER A 215 -12.74 -2.85 -7.60
N ASP A 216 -13.78 -3.03 -6.79
CA ASP A 216 -15.01 -2.22 -6.82
C ASP A 216 -14.79 -0.78 -6.34
N THR A 217 -13.63 -0.49 -5.75
CA THR A 217 -13.22 0.87 -5.35
C THR A 217 -12.62 1.69 -6.50
N PHE A 218 -12.30 1.07 -7.63
CA PHE A 218 -11.70 1.75 -8.77
C PHE A 218 -12.78 2.31 -9.69
N SER A 219 -12.50 3.48 -10.28
CA SER A 219 -13.40 4.08 -11.26
C SER A 219 -12.91 3.82 -12.68
N ILE A 220 -13.86 3.61 -13.58
CA ILE A 220 -13.60 3.33 -14.99
C ILE A 220 -14.26 4.43 -15.80
N THR A 221 -13.51 5.04 -16.70
CA THR A 221 -14.00 6.05 -17.63
C THR A 221 -13.70 5.58 -19.05
N ALA A 222 -14.69 5.62 -19.92
CA ALA A 222 -14.46 5.44 -21.35
C ALA A 222 -14.59 6.76 -22.08
N SER A 223 -13.74 6.95 -23.08
CA SER A 223 -13.72 8.15 -23.89
C SER A 223 -13.54 7.82 -25.37
N CYS A 224 -14.23 8.57 -26.21
CA CYS A 224 -14.16 8.45 -27.65
C CYS A 224 -14.49 9.82 -28.28
N ASN A 225 -13.68 10.27 -29.24
CA ASN A 225 -13.92 11.51 -29.98
C ASN A 225 -14.18 12.76 -29.11
N GLY A 226 -13.47 12.88 -27.98
CA GLY A 226 -13.62 14.02 -27.06
C GLY A 226 -14.79 13.90 -26.07
N ASN A 227 -15.68 12.91 -26.23
CA ASN A 227 -16.70 12.59 -25.24
C ASN A 227 -16.14 11.60 -24.23
N SER A 228 -16.42 11.82 -22.95
CA SER A 228 -15.96 10.98 -21.85
C SER A 228 -17.15 10.66 -20.94
N SER A 229 -17.25 9.41 -20.48
CA SER A 229 -18.36 8.96 -19.65
C SER A 229 -17.92 7.81 -18.72
N PRO A 230 -18.37 7.81 -17.46
CA PRO A 230 -18.07 6.73 -16.53
C PRO A 230 -18.74 5.43 -16.97
N ILE A 231 -18.04 4.30 -16.81
CA ILE A 231 -18.64 2.97 -17.01
C ILE A 231 -19.23 2.51 -15.68
N THR A 232 -20.52 2.18 -15.71
CA THR A 232 -21.23 1.50 -14.62
C THR A 232 -21.72 0.13 -15.11
N ASN A 233 -22.45 -0.63 -14.27
CA ASN A 233 -22.99 -1.95 -14.64
C ASN A 233 -23.83 -1.95 -15.93
N SER A 234 -24.37 -0.80 -16.33
CA SER A 234 -25.17 -0.65 -17.56
C SER A 234 -24.34 -0.52 -18.85
N GLY A 235 -23.02 -0.37 -18.75
CA GLY A 235 -22.14 -0.05 -19.88
C GLY A 235 -22.35 1.37 -20.42
N VAL A 236 -21.60 1.73 -21.46
CA VAL A 236 -21.69 3.03 -22.14
C VAL A 236 -21.62 2.85 -23.65
N ALA A 237 -22.41 3.60 -24.41
CA ALA A 237 -22.42 3.51 -25.86
C ALA A 237 -21.71 4.69 -26.51
N PHE A 238 -20.91 4.41 -27.54
CA PHE A 238 -20.29 5.42 -28.40
C PHE A 238 -20.64 5.16 -29.86
N THR A 239 -20.86 6.25 -30.60
CA THR A 239 -20.98 6.20 -32.06
C THR A 239 -19.60 6.41 -32.67
N VAL A 240 -19.04 5.36 -33.28
CA VAL A 240 -17.68 5.34 -33.83
C VAL A 240 -17.67 5.26 -35.35
N LYS A 241 -16.65 5.86 -35.96
CA LYS A 241 -16.33 5.82 -37.39
C LYS A 241 -15.06 5.01 -37.62
N GLU A 242 -14.74 4.78 -38.89
CA GLU A 242 -13.52 4.10 -39.28
C GLU A 242 -12.29 4.91 -38.83
N GLY A 243 -11.36 4.24 -38.14
CA GLY A 243 -10.13 4.85 -37.62
C GLY A 243 -10.27 5.46 -36.23
N ASP A 244 -11.47 5.50 -35.65
CA ASP A 244 -11.69 6.01 -34.30
C ASP A 244 -11.12 5.08 -33.23
N TYR A 245 -10.79 5.65 -32.08
CA TYR A 245 -10.33 4.93 -30.90
C TYR A 245 -11.27 5.17 -29.72
N ILE A 246 -11.60 4.07 -29.03
CA ILE A 246 -12.22 4.12 -27.72
C ILE A 246 -11.12 3.87 -26.69
N TYR A 247 -10.93 4.81 -25.77
CA TYR A 247 -9.99 4.69 -24.66
C TYR A 247 -10.75 4.37 -23.38
N ILE A 248 -10.44 3.25 -22.75
CA ILE A 248 -10.99 2.85 -21.46
C ILE A 248 -9.90 3.02 -20.43
N THR A 249 -10.07 3.98 -19.54
CA THR A 249 -9.13 4.28 -18.46
C THR A 249 -9.70 3.78 -17.14
N VAL A 250 -8.98 2.88 -16.48
CA VAL A 250 -9.24 2.50 -15.08
C VAL A 250 -8.30 3.31 -14.19
N THR A 251 -8.85 3.86 -13.12
CA THR A 251 -8.09 4.65 -12.15
C THR A 251 -8.46 4.25 -10.72
N ASN A 252 -7.44 4.22 -9.86
CA ASN A 252 -7.61 4.11 -8.41
C ASN A 252 -7.67 5.50 -7.74
N GLY A 253 -8.03 6.54 -8.51
CA GLY A 253 -8.11 7.93 -8.07
C GLY A 253 -6.92 8.75 -8.57
N THR A 254 -6.19 9.37 -7.65
CA THR A 254 -5.00 10.19 -7.97
C THR A 254 -3.70 9.39 -7.95
N LEU A 255 -3.76 8.10 -7.64
CA LEU A 255 -2.59 7.27 -7.31
C LEU A 255 -2.02 6.53 -8.54
N GLY A 256 -2.81 6.33 -9.59
CA GLY A 256 -2.38 5.70 -10.83
C GLY A 256 -3.54 5.37 -11.77
N SER A 257 -3.25 5.32 -13.07
CA SER A 257 -4.23 4.93 -14.09
C SER A 257 -3.61 3.98 -15.11
N ASN A 258 -4.47 3.18 -15.74
CA ASN A 258 -4.12 2.35 -16.88
C ASN A 258 -5.16 2.56 -17.98
N THR A 259 -4.71 2.61 -19.22
CA THR A 259 -5.59 2.88 -20.37
C THR A 259 -5.50 1.77 -21.39
N TYR A 260 -6.67 1.28 -21.80
CA TYR A 260 -6.86 0.28 -22.83
C TYR A 260 -7.43 0.98 -24.07
N ALA A 261 -6.76 0.86 -25.21
CA ALA A 261 -7.17 1.45 -26.47
C ALA A 261 -7.84 0.40 -27.36
N VAL A 262 -9.01 0.72 -27.90
CA VAL A 262 -9.74 -0.11 -28.84
C VAL A 262 -9.88 0.63 -30.17
N LYS A 263 -9.18 0.15 -31.19
CA LYS A 263 -9.25 0.70 -32.55
C LYS A 263 -10.47 0.17 -33.28
N CYS A 264 -11.29 1.07 -33.82
CA CYS A 264 -12.48 0.74 -34.58
C CYS A 264 -12.18 0.79 -36.08
N SER A 265 -12.44 -0.29 -36.81
CA SER A 265 -12.33 -0.35 -38.26
C SER A 265 -13.63 -0.84 -38.87
N ALA A 266 -13.92 -0.44 -40.11
CA ALA A 266 -14.94 -1.12 -40.88
C ALA A 266 -14.52 -2.59 -41.10
N SER A 267 -15.52 -3.47 -41.21
CA SER A 267 -15.33 -4.89 -41.55
C SER A 267 -14.87 -5.03 -42.99
#